data_AF-A0A349LT18-F1
#
_entry.id   AF-A0A349LT18-F1
#
_cell.length_a   1.000
_cell.length_b   1.000
_cell.length_c   1.000
_cell.angle_alpha   90.00
_cell.angle_beta   90.00
_cell.angle_gamma   90.00
#
_symmetry.space_group_name_H-M   'P 1'
#
loop_
_entity.id
_entity.type
_entity.pdbx_description
1 polymer ?
#
loop_
_entity_poly.entity_id
_entity_poly.type
_entity_poly.pdbx_seq_one_letter_code
_entity_poly.pdbx_strand_id
1 'polypeptide(L)'
;MEIEVPSELKNNKNKSVLEFLSPLSCHGDIIEPIYGLLKREEEVKFFCPDPQNFKYCFWYVENSIFAFGSGMQHIGLLLPARFGVEAISSGALESKNLGMNWFLFPYNHVELTKWVALALASAKSS
;
A
#
# COMPACT_ATOMS: atom_id res chain seq x y z
N MET A 1 -12.36 -13.62 -12.84
CA MET A 1 -12.53 -14.57 -11.70
C MET A 1 -11.76 -13.96 -10.55
N GLU A 2 -12.42 -13.62 -9.46
CA GLU A 2 -11.75 -13.01 -8.31
C GLU A 2 -10.89 -14.08 -7.61
N ILE A 3 -9.63 -13.74 -7.37
CA ILE A 3 -8.67 -14.48 -6.56
C ILE A 3 -8.94 -14.08 -5.11
N GLU A 4 -9.10 -15.07 -4.23
CA GLU A 4 -9.23 -14.78 -2.81
C GLU A 4 -7.93 -14.23 -2.22
N VAL A 5 -8.08 -13.30 -1.26
CA VAL A 5 -6.96 -12.82 -0.45
C VAL A 5 -6.31 -14.02 0.27
N PRO A 6 -4.96 -14.16 0.23
CA PRO A 6 -4.26 -15.23 0.91
C PRO A 6 -4.62 -15.29 2.41
N SER A 7 -4.84 -16.49 2.92
CA SER A 7 -5.33 -16.70 4.29
C SER A 7 -4.40 -16.12 5.36
N GLU A 8 -3.09 -16.14 5.12
CA GLU A 8 -2.05 -15.60 5.97
C GLU A 8 -2.15 -14.08 6.16
N LEU A 9 -2.78 -13.39 5.19
CA LEU A 9 -3.03 -11.96 5.24
C LEU A 9 -4.35 -11.61 5.94
N LYS A 10 -5.24 -12.59 6.18
CA LYS A 10 -6.51 -12.41 6.90
C LYS A 10 -6.26 -12.38 8.42
N ASN A 11 -5.42 -11.44 8.86
CA ASN A 11 -5.00 -11.26 10.25
C ASN A 11 -5.36 -9.85 10.77
N ASN A 12 -5.26 -9.64 12.09
CA ASN A 12 -5.65 -8.38 12.72
C ASN A 12 -4.82 -7.17 12.24
N LYS A 13 -3.57 -7.36 11.80
CA LYS A 13 -2.72 -6.26 11.31
C LYS A 13 -3.24 -5.68 10.01
N ASN A 14 -3.77 -6.53 9.13
CA ASN A 14 -4.21 -6.16 7.78
C ASN A 14 -5.72 -5.88 7.70
N LYS A 15 -6.48 -6.18 8.76
CA LYS A 15 -7.94 -6.14 8.75
C LYS A 15 -8.49 -4.80 8.24
N SER A 16 -8.02 -3.69 8.79
CA SER A 16 -8.46 -2.34 8.40
C SER A 16 -8.15 -2.02 6.93
N VAL A 17 -6.99 -2.46 6.45
CA VAL A 17 -6.57 -2.27 5.05
C VAL A 17 -7.45 -3.09 4.10
N LEU A 18 -7.69 -4.36 4.42
CA LEU A 18 -8.52 -5.25 3.60
C LEU A 18 -9.98 -4.76 3.55
N GLU A 19 -10.52 -4.32 4.69
CA GLU A 19 -11.86 -3.72 4.76
C GLU A 19 -11.94 -2.41 3.95
N PHE A 20 -10.91 -1.57 4.02
CA PHE A 20 -10.82 -0.33 3.26
C PHE A 20 -10.74 -0.56 1.75
N LEU A 21 -9.99 -1.57 1.31
CA LEU A 21 -9.78 -1.87 -0.11
C LEU A 21 -10.95 -2.64 -0.74
N SER A 22 -11.68 -3.44 0.03
CA SER A 22 -12.77 -4.31 -0.46
C SER A 22 -13.78 -3.61 -1.39
N PRO A 23 -14.27 -2.38 -1.10
CA PRO A 23 -15.22 -1.69 -1.97
C PRO A 23 -14.59 -0.90 -3.13
N LEU A 24 -13.25 -0.85 -3.24
CA LEU A 24 -12.56 0.05 -4.18
C LEU A 24 -12.17 -0.64 -5.49
N SER A 25 -12.07 0.18 -6.55
CA SER A 25 -11.48 -0.13 -7.87
C SER A 25 -10.19 0.70 -8.08
N CYS A 26 -9.18 0.19 -8.80
CA CYS A 26 -7.87 0.83 -8.97
C CYS A 26 -7.32 0.62 -10.39
N HIS A 27 -7.30 1.59 -11.29
CA HIS A 27 -6.69 1.40 -12.62
C HIS A 27 -5.17 1.11 -12.57
N GLY A 28 -4.68 0.32 -13.54
CA GLY A 28 -3.32 -0.21 -13.59
C GLY A 28 -2.20 0.81 -13.88
N ASP A 29 -2.54 1.99 -14.34
CA ASP A 29 -1.61 3.09 -14.65
C ASP A 29 -0.98 3.72 -13.38
N ILE A 30 -1.73 3.72 -12.28
CA ILE A 30 -1.30 4.32 -11.00
C ILE A 30 -0.28 3.45 -10.27
N ILE A 31 -0.29 2.15 -10.56
CA ILE A 31 0.52 1.18 -9.84
C ILE A 31 1.88 0.98 -10.49
N GLU A 32 2.04 1.33 -11.77
CA GLU A 32 3.28 1.11 -12.53
C GLU A 32 4.53 1.72 -11.85
N PRO A 33 4.52 2.97 -11.37
CA PRO A 33 5.71 3.56 -10.74
C PRO A 33 6.17 2.78 -9.51
N ILE A 34 5.23 2.27 -8.72
CA ILE A 34 5.52 1.51 -7.50
C ILE A 34 5.86 0.07 -7.81
N TYR A 35 5.14 -0.52 -8.75
CA TYR A 35 5.37 -1.88 -9.19
C TYR A 35 6.81 -2.03 -9.72
N GLY A 36 7.31 -1.05 -10.48
CA GLY A 36 8.70 -1.04 -10.95
C GLY A 36 9.73 -0.98 -9.81
N LEU A 37 9.44 -0.23 -8.74
CA LEU A 37 10.30 -0.13 -7.57
C LEU A 37 10.30 -1.43 -6.75
N LEU A 38 9.12 -1.98 -6.50
CA LEU A 38 8.94 -3.10 -5.58
C LEU A 38 9.16 -4.47 -6.23
N LYS A 39 9.00 -4.61 -7.55
CA LYS A 39 9.19 -5.89 -8.25
C LYS A 39 10.63 -6.42 -8.16
N ARG A 40 11.61 -5.54 -7.89
CA ARG A 40 13.02 -5.92 -7.74
C ARG A 40 13.35 -6.51 -6.37
N GLU A 41 12.42 -6.44 -5.43
CA GLU A 41 12.61 -6.86 -4.05
C GLU A 41 12.04 -8.27 -3.86
N GLU A 42 12.89 -9.27 -3.69
CA GLU A 42 12.50 -10.69 -3.64
C GLU A 42 11.50 -11.03 -2.53
N GLU A 43 11.57 -10.29 -1.43
CA GLU A 43 10.72 -10.46 -0.25
C GLU A 43 9.33 -9.83 -0.40
N VAL A 44 9.16 -8.95 -1.40
CA VAL A 44 7.93 -8.22 -1.62
C VAL A 44 7.01 -9.01 -2.54
N LYS A 45 5.84 -9.32 -2.03
CA LYS A 45 4.78 -9.95 -2.80
C LYS A 45 3.73 -8.92 -3.20
N PHE A 46 3.18 -9.09 -4.39
CA PHE A 46 2.09 -8.28 -4.93
C PHE A 46 0.81 -9.12 -4.99
N PHE A 47 -0.32 -8.50 -4.66
CA PHE A 47 -1.63 -9.14 -4.81
C PHE A 47 -2.63 -8.18 -5.45
N CYS A 48 -3.42 -8.73 -6.37
CA CYS A 48 -4.60 -8.10 -6.95
C CYS A 48 -5.67 -9.18 -7.10
N PRO A 49 -6.84 -9.06 -6.47
CA PRO A 49 -7.87 -10.09 -6.52
C PRO A 49 -8.51 -10.20 -7.90
N ASP A 50 -8.54 -9.12 -8.68
CA ASP A 50 -9.01 -9.16 -10.05
C ASP A 50 -8.08 -8.34 -10.94
N PRO A 51 -7.00 -8.96 -11.47
CA PRO A 51 -6.04 -8.27 -12.32
C PRO A 51 -6.64 -7.78 -13.64
N GLN A 52 -7.73 -8.41 -14.12
CA GLN A 52 -8.36 -8.00 -15.38
C GLN A 52 -9.14 -6.69 -15.22
N ASN A 53 -9.78 -6.51 -14.07
CA ASN A 53 -10.54 -5.30 -13.73
C ASN A 53 -9.77 -4.32 -12.83
N PHE A 54 -8.53 -4.66 -12.48
CA PHE A 54 -7.71 -4.03 -11.45
C PHE A 54 -8.55 -3.49 -10.27
N LYS A 55 -9.20 -4.40 -9.52
CA LYS A 55 -10.07 -3.97 -8.41
C LYS A 55 -9.30 -3.23 -7.32
N TYR A 56 -8.33 -3.86 -6.69
CA TYR A 56 -7.37 -3.16 -5.85
C TYR A 56 -6.04 -3.90 -5.90
N CYS A 57 -4.99 -3.24 -5.44
CA CYS A 57 -3.70 -3.90 -5.33
C CYS A 57 -3.02 -3.53 -4.04
N PHE A 58 -2.24 -4.46 -3.52
CA PHE A 58 -1.41 -4.20 -2.37
C PHE A 58 -0.10 -4.98 -2.45
N TRP A 59 0.88 -4.49 -1.70
CA TRP A 59 2.18 -5.11 -1.51
C TRP A 59 2.38 -5.46 -0.05
N TYR A 60 3.01 -6.60 0.16
CA TYR A 60 3.21 -7.16 1.48
C TYR A 60 4.56 -7.86 1.57
N VAL A 61 5.13 -7.86 2.77
CA VAL A 61 6.29 -8.68 3.17
C VAL A 61 5.79 -9.66 4.20
N GLU A 62 6.11 -10.94 4.03
CA GLU A 62 5.58 -12.05 4.82
C GLU A 62 4.04 -12.02 4.93
N ASN A 63 3.51 -11.61 6.09
CA ASN A 63 2.08 -11.56 6.41
C ASN A 63 1.58 -10.12 6.65
N SER A 64 2.37 -9.10 6.31
CA SER A 64 2.10 -7.69 6.64
C SER A 64 1.98 -6.84 5.38
N ILE A 65 0.81 -6.25 5.16
CA ILE A 65 0.59 -5.27 4.09
C ILE A 65 1.23 -3.94 4.51
N PHE A 66 2.08 -3.39 3.65
CA PHE A 66 2.76 -2.12 3.91
C PHE A 66 2.49 -1.05 2.86
N ALA A 67 1.97 -1.43 1.70
CA ALA A 67 1.61 -0.49 0.64
C ALA A 67 0.38 -0.97 -0.12
N PHE A 68 -0.43 -0.05 -0.65
CA PHE A 68 -1.53 -0.36 -1.54
C PHE A 68 -1.84 0.79 -2.51
N GLY A 69 -2.43 0.46 -3.66
CA GLY A 69 -3.06 1.42 -4.55
C GLY A 69 -4.56 1.46 -4.33
N SER A 70 -5.16 2.65 -4.22
CA SER A 70 -6.60 2.79 -3.99
C SER A 70 -7.22 3.99 -4.71
N GLY A 71 -8.46 3.82 -5.18
CA GLY A 71 -9.36 4.93 -5.54
C GLY A 71 -8.85 5.82 -6.67
N MET A 72 -8.02 5.29 -7.57
CA MET A 72 -7.49 5.99 -8.73
C MET A 72 -6.61 7.23 -8.46
N GLN A 73 -6.24 7.52 -7.21
CA GLN A 73 -5.54 8.77 -6.90
C GLN A 73 -4.44 8.62 -5.87
N HIS A 74 -4.53 7.59 -5.01
CA HIS A 74 -3.69 7.52 -3.83
C HIS A 74 -2.97 6.18 -3.69
N ILE A 75 -1.77 6.30 -3.16
CA ILE A 75 -0.95 5.21 -2.67
C ILE A 75 -0.96 5.28 -1.16
N GLY A 76 -1.49 4.24 -0.53
CA GLY A 76 -1.38 4.07 0.91
C GLY A 76 -0.04 3.44 1.27
N LEU A 77 0.64 4.03 2.25
CA LEU A 77 1.89 3.53 2.80
C LEU A 77 1.82 3.46 4.32
N LEU A 78 2.28 2.35 4.88
CA LEU A 78 2.50 2.18 6.31
C LEU A 78 3.91 2.69 6.66
N LEU A 79 4.00 3.79 7.41
CA LEU A 79 5.26 4.44 7.75
C LEU A 79 5.52 4.42 9.26
N PRO A 80 6.76 4.25 9.74
CA PRO A 80 7.07 4.45 11.14
C PRO A 80 6.58 5.80 11.67
N ALA A 81 6.03 5.83 12.89
CA ALA A 81 5.41 7.03 13.49
C ALA A 81 6.31 8.28 13.45
N ARG A 82 7.63 8.10 13.55
CA ARG A 82 8.63 9.18 13.45
C ARG A 82 8.56 9.98 12.15
N PHE A 83 8.04 9.40 11.08
CA PHE A 83 7.92 10.04 9.76
C PHE A 83 6.56 10.71 9.54
N GLY A 84 5.61 10.61 10.46
CA GLY A 84 4.25 11.12 10.24
C GLY A 84 4.20 12.63 10.00
N VAL A 85 4.96 13.41 10.78
CA VAL A 85 5.03 14.88 10.61
C VAL A 85 5.62 15.25 9.25
N GLU A 86 6.68 14.55 8.83
CA GLU A 86 7.34 14.80 7.55
C GLU A 86 6.44 14.39 6.36
N ALA A 87 5.77 13.24 6.45
CA ALA A 87 4.84 12.76 5.43
C ALA A 87 3.66 13.74 5.23
N ILE A 88 3.05 14.21 6.32
CA ILE A 88 1.97 15.20 6.25
C ILE A 88 2.49 16.51 5.64
N SER A 89 3.68 16.96 6.07
CA SER A 89 4.29 18.19 5.55
C SER A 89 4.65 18.10 4.07
N SER A 90 4.94 16.91 3.55
CA SER A 90 5.20 16.69 2.12
C SER A 90 3.92 16.66 1.28
N GLY A 91 2.74 16.57 1.90
CA GLY A 91 1.43 16.54 1.22
C GLY A 91 0.68 15.22 1.31
N ALA A 92 1.09 14.30 2.19
CA ALA A 92 0.31 13.09 2.47
C ALA A 92 -0.92 13.38 3.33
N LEU A 93 -1.96 12.57 3.17
CA LEU A 93 -3.13 12.57 4.04
C LEU A 93 -3.03 11.42 5.04
N GLU A 94 -3.13 11.72 6.33
CA GLU A 94 -3.25 10.67 7.36
C GLU A 94 -4.65 10.03 7.28
N SER A 95 -4.70 8.70 7.19
CA SER A 95 -5.97 7.96 7.13
C SER A 95 -6.29 7.28 8.45
N LYS A 96 -7.12 7.93 9.27
CA LYS A 96 -7.58 7.38 10.56
C LYS A 96 -8.35 6.06 10.42
N ASN A 97 -8.97 5.82 9.26
CA ASN A 97 -9.75 4.61 8.98
C ASN A 97 -8.87 3.37 8.79
N LEU A 98 -7.61 3.55 8.39
CA LEU A 98 -6.68 2.45 8.14
C LEU A 98 -5.90 2.04 9.40
N GLY A 99 -6.02 2.81 10.47
CA GLY A 99 -5.24 2.67 11.69
C GLY A 99 -4.11 3.69 11.76
N MET A 100 -3.34 3.63 12.84
CA MET A 100 -2.18 4.52 13.02
C MET A 100 -1.18 4.29 11.89
N ASN A 101 -0.43 5.34 11.54
CA ASN A 101 0.74 5.27 10.67
C ASN A 101 0.46 4.98 9.19
N TRP A 102 -0.80 4.98 8.76
CA TRP A 102 -1.17 4.91 7.35
C TRP A 102 -1.32 6.30 6.74
N PHE A 103 -0.56 6.53 5.68
CA PHE A 103 -0.55 7.79 4.95
C PHE A 103 -0.89 7.54 3.48
N LEU A 104 -1.76 8.39 2.94
CA LEU A 104 -2.20 8.37 1.54
C LEU A 104 -1.45 9.47 0.78
N PHE A 105 -0.61 9.06 -0.16
CA PHE A 105 0.12 9.96 -1.05
C PHE A 105 -0.59 10.03 -2.41
N PRO A 106 -0.69 11.20 -3.05
CA PRO A 106 -1.04 11.27 -4.47
C PRO A 106 -0.12 10.38 -5.30
N TYR A 107 -0.63 9.66 -6.29
CA TYR A 107 0.18 8.74 -7.11
C TYR A 107 1.30 9.45 -7.89
N ASN A 108 1.15 10.75 -8.14
CA ASN A 108 2.12 11.61 -8.81
C ASN A 108 2.99 12.43 -7.83
N HIS A 109 3.00 12.07 -6.55
CA HIS A 109 3.76 12.77 -5.52
C HIS A 109 5.27 12.73 -5.83
N VAL A 110 5.93 13.90 -5.79
CA VAL A 110 7.33 14.07 -6.23
C VAL A 110 8.33 13.22 -5.46
N GLU A 111 8.09 12.98 -4.17
CA GLU A 111 8.93 12.11 -3.33
C GLU A 111 8.35 10.70 -3.13
N LEU A 112 7.40 10.24 -3.96
CA LEU A 112 6.73 8.95 -3.74
C LEU A 112 7.73 7.79 -3.61
N THR A 113 8.77 7.76 -4.45
CA THR A 113 9.84 6.75 -4.39
C THR A 113 10.54 6.69 -3.03
N LYS A 114 10.83 7.86 -2.42
CA LYS A 114 11.45 7.94 -1.08
C LYS A 114 10.52 7.33 -0.04
N TRP A 115 9.24 7.67 -0.07
CA TRP A 115 8.26 7.17 0.90
C TRP A 115 8.02 5.67 0.77
N VAL A 116 7.94 5.16 -0.46
CA VAL A 116 7.83 3.71 -0.72
C VAL A 116 9.05 2.97 -0.17
N ALA A 117 10.27 3.50 -0.37
CA ALA A 117 11.49 2.89 0.16
C ALA A 117 11.51 2.86 1.70
N LEU A 118 11.03 3.92 2.36
CA LEU A 118 10.91 3.97 3.82
C LEU A 118 9.87 2.97 4.35
N ALA A 119 8.71 2.86 3.70
CA ALA A 119 7.68 1.89 4.05
C ALA A 119 8.20 0.45 3.91
N LEU A 120 8.90 0.16 2.80
CA LEU A 120 9.53 -1.13 2.57
C LEU A 120 10.58 -1.47 3.62
N ALA A 121 11.49 -0.54 3.92
CA ALA A 121 12.53 -0.75 4.93
C ALA A 121 11.93 -1.06 6.31
N SER A 122 10.82 -0.39 6.65
CA SER A 122 10.07 -0.69 7.87
C SER A 122 9.43 -2.08 7.82
N ALA A 123 8.82 -2.45 6.70
CA ALA A 123 8.15 -3.74 6.53
C ALA A 123 9.13 -4.92 6.66
N LYS A 124 10.35 -4.77 6.17
CA LYS A 124 11.43 -5.77 6.29
C LYS A 124 12.01 -5.90 7.70
N SER A 125 11.79 -4.91 8.56
CA SER A 125 12.35 -4.85 9.92
C SER A 125 11.32 -5.20 11.01
N SER A 126 10.11 -5.61 10.62
CA SER A 126 8.94 -5.82 11.51
C SER A 126 8.68 -7.29 11.77
#